data_AF-A0A6V8QHQ5-F1
#
_entry.id   AF-A0A6V8QHQ5-F1
#
_cell.length_a   1.000
_cell.length_b   1.000
_cell.length_c   1.000
_cell.angle_alpha   90.00
_cell.angle_beta   90.00
_cell.angle_gamma   90.00
#
_symmetry.space_group_name_H-M   'P 1'
#
loop_
_entity.id
_entity.type
_entity.pdbx_description
1 polymer ?
#
loop_
_entity_poly.entity_id
_entity_poly.type
_entity_poly.pdbx_seq_one_letter_code
_entity_poly.pdbx_strand_id
1 'polypeptide(L)'
;MVTTRASSSRAASVEPSFASSLPPATPSAKRIARSKSNKSSSSSASSAFSHAPTTATLVWLAVSLPLVIWDTGYVLLRPLSMPGGSLHWPVWAPYKLYGEVDHIYGWKAFHAGNGFTSAQGLLNAIETLMYLWYLAAWLFSSKTEGGARVLSGRGGARATLFGYAAAVMTLSKTVLYWANEYYSGFDNIGHNPLNDLILLWIIPNGAWLVGPTYMIWSIGGDLINSLNSTSRSKRD
;
A
#
# COMPACT_ATOMS: atom_id res chain seq x y z
N MET A 1 50.07 -33.81 51.74
CA MET A 1 51.18 -34.60 52.33
C MET A 1 50.53 -35.80 53.00
N VAL A 2 50.73 -37.06 52.64
CA VAL A 2 51.94 -37.78 52.22
C VAL A 2 51.51 -38.90 51.25
N THR A 3 52.30 -39.07 50.18
CA THR A 3 52.27 -40.20 49.25
C THR A 3 53.36 -41.18 49.67
N THR A 4 53.11 -42.48 49.71
CA THR A 4 54.11 -43.54 49.44
C THR A 4 53.37 -44.82 49.07
N ARG A 5 53.47 -45.24 47.80
CA ARG A 5 54.38 -46.29 47.26
C ARG A 5 53.87 -47.71 47.54
N ALA A 6 54.04 -48.72 46.69
CA ALA A 6 54.38 -48.89 45.27
C ALA A 6 54.56 -50.42 45.12
N SER A 7 54.46 -50.90 43.87
CA SER A 7 55.09 -52.13 43.36
C SER A 7 54.43 -53.47 43.73
N SER A 8 54.45 -54.52 42.93
CA SER A 8 54.65 -54.76 41.48
C SER A 8 54.56 -56.28 41.28
N SER A 9 54.39 -56.70 40.02
CA SER A 9 54.78 -58.00 39.44
C SER A 9 53.81 -59.18 39.62
N ARG A 10 53.72 -60.18 38.72
CA ARG A 10 53.95 -60.41 37.27
C ARG A 10 53.68 -61.91 37.10
N ALA A 11 53.17 -62.32 35.92
CA ALA A 11 53.17 -63.70 35.38
C ALA A 11 52.22 -64.72 36.06
N ALA A 12 51.66 -65.73 35.39
CA ALA A 12 51.56 -66.14 33.99
C ALA A 12 50.58 -67.34 33.91
N SER A 13 50.00 -67.57 32.71
CA SER A 13 49.51 -68.86 32.15
C SER A 13 48.33 -69.53 32.89
N VAL A 14 47.34 -70.12 32.22
CA VAL A 14 47.41 -71.33 31.37
C VAL A 14 46.15 -71.41 30.49
N GLU A 15 46.35 -71.75 29.23
CA GLU A 15 45.33 -72.33 28.31
C GLU A 15 45.68 -73.82 28.12
N PRO A 16 44.72 -74.71 27.83
CA PRO A 16 44.70 -75.23 26.45
C PRO A 16 43.29 -75.58 25.89
N SER A 17 43.10 -75.20 24.61
CA SER A 17 42.59 -75.94 23.45
C SER A 17 41.58 -77.09 23.62
N PHE A 18 40.51 -77.11 22.80
CA PHE A 18 40.31 -78.13 21.74
C PHE A 18 39.11 -77.82 20.81
N ALA A 19 39.32 -78.12 19.53
CA ALA A 19 38.38 -78.56 18.48
C ALA A 19 37.59 -77.55 17.61
N SER A 20 38.05 -77.55 16.35
CA SER A 20 37.47 -77.05 15.10
C SER A 20 36.08 -77.65 14.76
N SER A 21 35.19 -76.82 14.19
CA SER A 21 34.31 -77.21 13.07
C SER A 21 33.68 -75.98 12.38
N LEU A 22 33.79 -75.90 11.05
CA LEU A 22 32.96 -75.09 10.14
C LEU A 22 31.85 -76.01 9.57
N PRO A 23 30.65 -75.51 9.21
CA PRO A 23 30.34 -75.13 7.81
C PRO A 23 29.19 -74.06 7.69
N PRO A 24 28.44 -73.91 6.57
CA PRO A 24 28.79 -73.24 5.30
C PRO A 24 27.85 -72.04 4.95
N ALA A 25 28.11 -71.41 3.80
CA ALA A 25 27.46 -70.18 3.29
C ALA A 25 26.07 -70.36 2.62
N THR A 26 25.19 -69.35 2.72
CA THR A 26 24.05 -69.04 1.80
C THR A 26 23.50 -67.60 2.04
N PRO A 27 22.59 -67.00 1.22
CA PRO A 27 22.90 -65.85 0.36
C PRO A 27 22.12 -64.54 0.66
N SER A 28 22.59 -63.44 0.03
CA SER A 28 21.89 -62.19 -0.37
C SER A 28 20.57 -61.80 0.31
N ALA A 29 20.62 -60.73 1.13
CA ALA A 29 19.47 -59.90 1.45
C ALA A 29 19.59 -58.53 0.75
N LYS A 30 18.75 -58.30 -0.28
CA LYS A 30 18.52 -56.98 -0.89
C LYS A 30 17.97 -56.02 0.18
N ARG A 31 18.72 -54.97 0.51
CA ARG A 31 18.27 -53.86 1.34
C ARG A 31 17.22 -53.04 0.56
N ILE A 32 15.94 -53.32 0.80
CA ILE A 32 14.84 -52.49 0.29
C ILE A 32 14.96 -51.10 0.95
N ALA A 33 15.36 -50.11 0.16
CA ALA A 33 15.38 -48.72 0.57
C ALA A 33 13.92 -48.28 0.84
N ARG A 34 13.61 -48.03 2.11
CA ARG A 34 12.34 -47.46 2.54
C ARG A 34 12.27 -46.02 1.99
N SER A 35 11.55 -45.82 0.88
CA SER A 35 11.30 -44.48 0.35
C SER A 35 10.53 -43.70 1.42
N LYS A 36 11.16 -42.70 2.02
CA LYS A 36 10.43 -41.68 2.78
C LYS A 36 9.52 -40.98 1.78
N SER A 37 8.25 -41.36 1.78
CA SER A 37 7.21 -40.55 1.15
C SER A 37 7.25 -39.20 1.84
N ASN A 38 7.82 -38.19 1.19
CA ASN A 38 7.59 -36.80 1.55
C ASN A 38 6.10 -36.56 1.35
N LYS A 39 5.30 -36.80 2.40
CA LYS A 39 4.00 -36.17 2.53
C LYS A 39 4.32 -34.68 2.55
N SER A 40 4.16 -34.03 1.40
CA SER A 40 3.99 -32.59 1.35
C SER A 40 2.77 -32.30 2.23
N SER A 41 3.03 -31.99 3.50
CA SER A 41 2.07 -31.25 4.29
C SER A 41 1.89 -29.93 3.55
N SER A 42 0.87 -29.88 2.68
CA SER A 42 0.23 -28.62 2.35
C SER A 42 -0.34 -28.14 3.67
N SER A 43 0.51 -27.51 4.49
CA SER A 43 0.03 -26.58 5.48
C SER A 43 -0.85 -25.64 4.67
N SER A 44 -2.13 -25.62 4.97
CA SER A 44 -3.05 -24.58 4.55
C SER A 44 -2.48 -23.29 5.13
N ALA A 45 -1.49 -22.72 4.45
CA ALA A 45 -0.92 -21.45 4.78
C ALA A 45 -2.11 -20.50 4.72
N SER A 46 -2.54 -20.01 5.89
CA SER A 46 -3.46 -18.89 5.98
C SER A 46 -2.99 -17.88 4.93
N SER A 47 -3.79 -17.65 3.88
CA SER A 47 -3.33 -16.86 2.74
C SER A 47 -2.88 -15.51 3.27
N ALA A 48 -1.57 -15.27 3.30
CA ALA A 48 -1.05 -14.02 3.79
C ALA A 48 -1.66 -12.91 2.93
N PHE A 49 -2.12 -11.82 3.58
CA PHE A 49 -2.64 -10.65 2.88
C PHE A 49 -1.72 -10.31 1.70
N SER A 50 -2.30 -10.04 0.53
CA SER A 50 -1.55 -9.74 -0.69
C SER A 50 -2.27 -8.62 -1.44
N HIS A 51 -1.50 -7.64 -1.92
CA HIS A 51 -2.01 -6.49 -2.66
C HIS A 51 -1.03 -6.07 -3.74
N ALA A 52 -1.53 -5.83 -4.94
CA ALA A 52 -0.78 -5.21 -6.03
C ALA A 52 -1.61 -4.05 -6.59
N PRO A 53 -1.10 -2.81 -6.55
CA PRO A 53 -1.77 -1.68 -7.20
C PRO A 53 -1.95 -1.98 -8.69
N THR A 54 -3.13 -1.72 -9.23
CA THR A 54 -3.36 -1.84 -10.68
C THR A 54 -2.60 -0.76 -11.44
N THR A 55 -2.31 -1.00 -12.72
CA THR A 55 -1.71 0.03 -13.59
C THR A 55 -2.54 1.31 -13.62
N ALA A 56 -3.87 1.20 -13.62
CA ALA A 56 -4.76 2.36 -13.59
C ALA A 56 -4.61 3.17 -12.29
N THR A 57 -4.50 2.51 -11.12
CA THR A 57 -4.21 3.18 -9.85
C THR A 57 -2.86 3.90 -9.89
N LEU A 58 -1.82 3.25 -10.43
CA LEU A 58 -0.48 3.85 -10.52
C LEU A 58 -0.46 5.06 -11.46
N VAL A 59 -1.11 4.96 -12.62
CA VAL A 59 -1.23 6.09 -13.57
C VAL A 59 -2.02 7.23 -12.95
N TRP A 60 -3.15 6.93 -12.29
CA TRP A 60 -3.94 7.95 -11.60
C TRP A 60 -3.11 8.66 -10.53
N LEU A 61 -2.37 7.93 -9.69
CA LEU A 61 -1.53 8.54 -8.66
C LEU A 61 -0.37 9.34 -9.25
N ALA A 62 0.22 8.89 -10.36
CA ALA A 62 1.29 9.61 -11.04
C ALA A 62 0.83 10.96 -11.60
N VAL A 63 -0.44 11.07 -12.01
CA VAL A 63 -1.02 12.33 -12.52
C VAL A 63 -1.58 13.18 -11.37
N SER A 64 -2.35 12.58 -10.46
CA SER A 64 -3.06 13.30 -9.40
C SER A 64 -2.12 13.88 -8.34
N LEU A 65 -1.07 13.16 -7.92
CA LEU A 65 -0.21 13.65 -6.85
C LEU A 65 0.51 14.97 -7.20
N PRO A 66 1.18 15.12 -8.37
CA PRO A 66 1.76 16.40 -8.74
C PRO A 66 0.72 17.53 -8.80
N LEU A 67 -0.47 17.26 -9.35
CA LEU A 67 -1.53 18.26 -9.46
C LEU A 67 -2.07 18.69 -8.10
N VAL A 68 -2.32 17.73 -7.19
CA VAL A 68 -2.82 18.02 -5.84
C VAL A 68 -1.75 18.71 -4.99
N ILE A 69 -0.47 18.38 -5.14
CA ILE A 69 0.63 19.10 -4.48
C ILE A 69 0.68 20.56 -4.97
N TRP A 70 0.59 20.76 -6.28
CA TRP A 70 0.58 22.09 -6.89
C TRP A 70 -0.62 22.92 -6.40
N ASP A 71 -1.80 22.32 -6.36
CA ASP A 71 -3.03 22.92 -5.85
C ASP A 71 -2.96 23.25 -4.36
N THR A 72 -2.51 22.31 -3.54
CA THR A 72 -2.30 22.51 -2.10
C THR A 72 -1.34 23.68 -1.84
N GLY A 73 -0.25 23.76 -2.61
CA GLY A 73 0.68 24.87 -2.56
C GLY A 73 0.01 26.19 -2.93
N TYR A 74 -0.81 26.22 -3.98
CA TYR A 74 -1.57 27.41 -4.34
C TYR A 74 -2.47 27.85 -3.19
N VAL A 75 -3.26 26.95 -2.64
CA VAL A 75 -4.29 27.24 -1.65
C VAL A 75 -3.69 27.66 -0.30
N LEU A 76 -2.69 26.93 0.20
CA LEU A 76 -2.15 27.17 1.53
C LEU A 76 -1.16 28.34 1.59
N LEU A 77 -0.61 28.77 0.46
CA LEU A 77 0.31 29.92 0.39
C LEU A 77 -0.39 31.23 -0.01
N ARG A 78 -1.72 31.27 -0.06
CA ARG A 78 -2.44 32.53 -0.32
C ARG A 78 -2.15 33.55 0.80
N PRO A 79 -1.95 34.83 0.48
CA PRO A 79 -2.10 35.45 -0.85
C PRO A 79 -0.82 35.44 -1.69
N LEU A 80 0.31 34.92 -1.21
CA LEU A 80 1.61 34.95 -1.93
C LEU A 80 1.54 34.23 -3.29
N SER A 81 0.73 33.18 -3.39
CA SER A 81 0.48 32.40 -4.60
C SER A 81 -0.61 32.99 -5.52
N MET A 82 -1.43 33.93 -5.03
CA MET A 82 -2.55 34.53 -5.78
C MET A 82 -2.07 35.61 -6.76
N PRO A 83 -2.86 35.96 -7.80
CA PRO A 83 -2.48 37.03 -8.74
C PRO A 83 -2.07 38.33 -8.03
N GLY A 84 -0.84 38.78 -8.28
CA GLY A 84 -0.22 39.93 -7.61
C GLY A 84 0.71 39.58 -6.43
N GLY A 85 0.68 38.33 -5.96
CA GLY A 85 1.59 37.81 -4.95
C GLY A 85 2.98 37.45 -5.50
N SER A 86 3.98 37.43 -4.63
CA SER A 86 5.39 37.24 -5.00
C SER A 86 5.73 35.85 -5.53
N LEU A 87 4.91 34.84 -5.24
CA LEU A 87 5.12 33.46 -5.70
C LEU A 87 4.22 33.08 -6.86
N HIS A 88 3.26 33.93 -7.25
CA HIS A 88 2.28 33.63 -8.28
C HIS A 88 2.93 33.29 -9.63
N TRP A 89 3.91 34.09 -10.05
CA TRP A 89 4.66 33.85 -11.27
C TRP A 89 5.98 33.14 -10.96
N PRO A 90 6.38 32.09 -11.72
CA PRO A 90 5.65 31.46 -12.83
C PRO A 90 4.75 30.28 -12.42
N VAL A 91 4.88 29.81 -11.17
CA VAL A 91 4.38 28.49 -10.75
C VAL A 91 2.85 28.42 -10.75
N TRP A 92 2.16 29.47 -10.30
CA TRP A 92 0.70 29.48 -10.14
C TRP A 92 -0.01 30.42 -11.11
N ALA A 93 0.66 30.85 -12.18
CA ALA A 93 0.07 31.73 -13.19
C ALA A 93 -1.28 31.23 -13.75
N PRO A 94 -1.49 29.92 -14.02
CA PRO A 94 -2.78 29.41 -14.49
C PRO A 94 -3.94 29.64 -13.52
N TYR A 95 -3.67 29.77 -12.21
CA TYR A 95 -4.71 30.01 -11.21
C TYR A 95 -5.34 31.40 -11.31
N LYS A 96 -4.77 32.32 -12.10
CA LYS A 96 -5.45 33.57 -12.42
C LYS A 96 -6.76 33.29 -13.15
N LEU A 97 -6.70 32.53 -14.26
CA LEU A 97 -7.89 32.12 -15.01
C LEU A 97 -8.78 31.21 -14.18
N TYR A 98 -8.19 30.24 -13.48
CA TYR A 98 -8.99 29.30 -12.69
C TYR A 98 -9.79 30.01 -11.58
N GLY A 99 -9.22 31.00 -10.90
CA GLY A 99 -9.92 31.79 -9.89
C GLY A 99 -10.98 32.76 -10.44
N GLU A 100 -10.99 33.04 -11.75
CA GLU A 100 -12.05 33.77 -12.45
C GLU A 100 -13.22 32.85 -12.82
N VAL A 101 -12.93 31.57 -13.13
CA VAL A 101 -13.96 30.55 -13.37
C VAL A 101 -14.58 30.10 -12.05
N ASP A 102 -13.76 29.80 -11.07
CA ASP A 102 -14.20 29.27 -9.79
C ASP A 102 -13.77 30.21 -8.67
N HIS A 103 -14.71 31.05 -8.27
CA HIS A 103 -14.43 32.11 -7.33
C HIS A 103 -14.01 31.62 -5.92
N ILE A 104 -14.19 30.34 -5.60
CA ILE A 104 -13.68 29.72 -4.36
C ILE A 104 -12.14 29.69 -4.35
N TYR A 105 -11.50 29.75 -5.53
CA TYR A 105 -10.05 29.92 -5.70
C TYR A 105 -9.61 31.38 -5.79
N GLY A 106 -10.53 32.29 -6.12
CA GLY A 106 -10.23 33.68 -6.41
C GLY A 106 -10.27 34.64 -5.21
N TRP A 107 -10.09 35.92 -5.52
CA TRP A 107 -10.12 37.01 -4.55
C TRP A 107 -11.48 37.19 -3.87
N LYS A 108 -12.59 36.80 -4.50
CA LYS A 108 -13.94 36.85 -3.90
C LYS A 108 -13.97 36.06 -2.58
N ALA A 109 -13.62 34.78 -2.62
CA ALA A 109 -13.63 33.92 -1.44
C ALA A 109 -12.56 34.31 -0.41
N PHE A 110 -11.38 34.73 -0.87
CA PHE A 110 -10.30 35.16 0.02
C PHE A 110 -10.70 36.39 0.85
N HIS A 111 -11.23 37.45 0.22
CA HIS A 111 -11.67 38.67 0.93
C HIS A 111 -12.89 38.42 1.81
N ALA A 112 -13.76 37.48 1.43
CA ALA A 112 -14.89 37.06 2.26
C ALA A 112 -14.47 36.24 3.49
N GLY A 113 -13.19 35.89 3.64
CA GLY A 113 -12.71 35.04 4.73
C GLY A 113 -13.28 33.61 4.65
N ASN A 114 -13.64 33.14 3.45
CA ASN A 114 -14.22 31.82 3.28
C ASN A 114 -13.14 30.73 3.42
N GLY A 115 -13.21 29.97 4.52
CA GLY A 115 -12.23 28.93 4.84
C GLY A 115 -12.38 27.62 4.07
N PHE A 116 -13.42 27.45 3.26
CA PHE A 116 -13.74 26.17 2.62
C PHE A 116 -12.57 25.64 1.76
N THR A 117 -12.05 26.46 0.85
CA THR A 117 -10.95 26.06 -0.04
C THR A 117 -9.69 25.73 0.75
N SER A 118 -9.34 26.53 1.77
CA SER A 118 -8.18 26.28 2.63
C SER A 118 -8.32 24.99 3.43
N ALA A 119 -9.52 24.67 3.91
CA ALA A 119 -9.81 23.41 4.58
C ALA A 119 -9.66 22.21 3.63
N GLN A 120 -10.13 22.34 2.38
CA GLN A 120 -9.89 21.35 1.33
C GLN A 120 -8.39 21.17 1.06
N GLY A 121 -7.63 22.26 0.97
CA GLY A 121 -6.17 22.25 0.81
C GLY A 121 -5.43 21.53 1.94
N LEU A 122 -5.84 21.72 3.20
CA LEU A 122 -5.27 20.99 4.33
C LEU A 122 -5.51 19.47 4.20
N LEU A 123 -6.74 19.07 3.85
CA LEU A 123 -7.04 17.66 3.64
C LEU A 123 -6.33 17.10 2.40
N ASN A 124 -6.09 17.90 1.36
CA ASN A 124 -5.25 17.52 0.22
C ASN A 124 -3.81 17.24 0.65
N ALA A 125 -3.24 18.03 1.58
CA ALA A 125 -1.92 17.76 2.14
C ALA A 125 -1.89 16.41 2.89
N ILE A 126 -2.87 16.13 3.75
CA ILE A 126 -2.96 14.87 4.51
C ILE A 126 -3.10 13.69 3.55
N GLU A 127 -4.01 13.78 2.59
CA GLU A 127 -4.24 12.76 1.58
C GLU A 127 -2.98 12.48 0.76
N THR A 128 -2.28 13.54 0.33
CA THR A 128 -1.02 13.44 -0.41
C THR A 128 0.01 12.66 0.40
N LEU A 129 0.17 12.95 1.69
CA LEU A 129 1.08 12.21 2.57
C LEU A 129 0.70 10.73 2.68
N MET A 130 -0.60 10.41 2.76
CA MET A 130 -1.09 9.03 2.80
C MET A 130 -0.78 8.28 1.51
N TYR A 131 -1.02 8.89 0.34
CA TYR A 131 -0.70 8.29 -0.95
C TYR A 131 0.80 8.16 -1.20
N LEU A 132 1.61 9.15 -0.82
CA LEU A 132 3.06 9.06 -0.89
C LEU A 132 3.58 7.92 -0.01
N TRP A 133 3.04 7.77 1.19
CA TRP A 133 3.37 6.64 2.07
C TRP A 133 2.95 5.30 1.46
N TYR A 134 1.75 5.21 0.89
CA TYR A 134 1.28 4.02 0.18
C TYR A 134 2.20 3.63 -0.99
N LEU A 135 2.57 4.60 -1.83
CA LEU A 135 3.50 4.39 -2.95
C LEU A 135 4.89 4.02 -2.47
N ALA A 136 5.42 4.67 -1.42
CA ALA A 136 6.70 4.32 -0.83
C ALA A 136 6.69 2.89 -0.28
N ALA A 137 5.62 2.49 0.42
CA ALA A 137 5.45 1.13 0.88
C ALA A 137 5.52 0.15 -0.30
N TRP A 138 4.77 0.41 -1.38
CA TRP A 138 4.82 -0.41 -2.60
C TRP A 138 6.20 -0.43 -3.25
N LEU A 139 6.86 0.71 -3.43
CA LEU A 139 8.16 0.81 -4.10
C LEU A 139 9.31 0.19 -3.30
N PHE A 140 9.26 0.18 -1.98
CA PHE A 140 10.39 -0.25 -1.15
C PHE A 140 10.14 -1.56 -0.39
N SER A 141 8.88 -1.97 -0.19
CA SER A 141 8.53 -3.16 0.60
C SER A 141 7.86 -4.27 -0.22
N SER A 142 7.57 -4.05 -1.51
CA SER A 142 7.03 -5.10 -2.38
C SER A 142 8.08 -6.16 -2.73
N LYS A 143 7.61 -7.38 -2.96
CA LYS A 143 8.40 -8.48 -3.52
C LYS A 143 7.86 -8.86 -4.89
N THR A 144 8.73 -9.38 -5.74
CA THR A 144 8.31 -9.88 -7.05
C THR A 144 7.70 -11.28 -6.89
N GLU A 145 6.41 -11.40 -7.15
CA GLU A 145 5.66 -12.66 -7.12
C GLU A 145 4.89 -12.79 -8.44
N GLY A 146 5.08 -13.91 -9.16
CA GLY A 146 4.40 -14.13 -10.44
C GLY A 146 4.67 -13.08 -11.53
N GLY A 147 5.83 -12.39 -11.46
CA GLY A 147 6.19 -11.31 -12.39
C GLY A 147 5.63 -9.92 -12.03
N ALA A 148 4.90 -9.79 -10.93
CA ALA A 148 4.36 -8.52 -10.44
C ALA A 148 4.94 -8.13 -9.08
N ARG A 149 4.96 -6.83 -8.78
CA ARG A 149 5.37 -6.31 -7.45
C ARG A 149 4.19 -6.36 -6.50
N VAL A 150 4.30 -7.20 -5.48
CA VAL A 150 3.23 -7.52 -4.54
C VAL A 150 3.62 -7.11 -3.12
N LEU A 151 2.69 -6.48 -2.43
CA LEU A 151 2.77 -6.15 -1.01
C LEU A 151 2.08 -7.23 -0.19
N SER A 152 2.85 -7.90 0.67
CA SER A 152 2.37 -9.06 1.44
C SER A 152 2.36 -8.81 2.95
N GLY A 153 1.51 -9.55 3.67
CA GLY A 153 1.44 -9.57 5.13
C GLY A 153 0.98 -8.24 5.75
N ARG A 154 1.47 -7.96 6.97
CA ARG A 154 1.07 -6.77 7.76
C ARG A 154 1.41 -5.45 7.07
N GLY A 155 2.55 -5.39 6.38
CA GLY A 155 2.97 -4.20 5.63
C GLY A 155 2.00 -3.90 4.49
N GLY A 156 1.65 -4.92 3.70
CA GLY A 156 0.64 -4.79 2.65
C GLY A 156 -0.72 -4.38 3.19
N ALA A 157 -1.19 -5.00 4.26
CA ALA A 157 -2.49 -4.66 4.85
C ALA A 157 -2.57 -3.18 5.27
N ARG A 158 -1.50 -2.64 5.87
CA ARG A 158 -1.41 -1.22 6.24
C ARG A 158 -1.37 -0.33 5.00
N ALA A 159 -0.55 -0.65 4.01
CA ALA A 159 -0.47 0.10 2.76
C ALA A 159 -1.84 0.20 2.08
N THR A 160 -2.51 -0.94 1.88
CA THR A 160 -3.85 -1.01 1.30
C THR A 160 -4.88 -0.21 2.10
N LEU A 161 -4.83 -0.27 3.43
CA LEU A 161 -5.73 0.52 4.28
C LEU A 161 -5.53 2.04 4.10
N PHE A 162 -4.28 2.51 4.06
CA PHE A 162 -3.99 3.93 3.83
C PHE A 162 -4.41 4.38 2.42
N GLY A 163 -4.10 3.59 1.39
CA GLY A 163 -4.51 3.89 0.01
C GLY A 163 -6.04 3.94 -0.13
N TYR A 164 -6.76 3.01 0.51
CA TYR A 164 -8.22 3.01 0.54
C TYR A 164 -8.78 4.23 1.28
N ALA A 165 -8.29 4.52 2.49
CA ALA A 165 -8.77 5.64 3.29
C ALA A 165 -8.51 7.00 2.60
N ALA A 166 -7.36 7.15 1.95
CA ALA A 166 -7.05 8.33 1.15
C ALA A 166 -8.05 8.48 -0.02
N ALA A 167 -8.36 7.41 -0.74
CA ALA A 167 -9.33 7.44 -1.84
C ALA A 167 -10.75 7.80 -1.38
N VAL A 168 -11.20 7.25 -0.24
CA VAL A 168 -12.48 7.66 0.38
C VAL A 168 -12.47 9.14 0.75
N MET A 169 -11.36 9.64 1.29
CA MET A 169 -11.22 11.06 1.63
C MET A 169 -11.31 11.95 0.38
N THR A 170 -10.61 11.58 -0.71
CA THR A 170 -10.68 12.30 -1.98
C THR A 170 -12.10 12.38 -2.48
N LEU A 171 -12.78 11.23 -2.61
CA LEU A 171 -14.14 11.18 -3.13
C LEU A 171 -15.10 11.99 -2.26
N SER A 172 -15.01 11.84 -0.93
CA SER A 172 -15.91 12.53 0.01
C SER A 172 -15.75 14.05 -0.07
N LYS A 173 -14.50 14.53 -0.18
CA LYS A 173 -14.19 15.95 -0.36
C LYS A 173 -14.74 16.50 -1.66
N THR A 174 -14.54 15.78 -2.77
CA THR A 174 -15.03 16.21 -4.07
C THR A 174 -16.55 16.22 -4.10
N VAL A 175 -17.22 15.20 -3.55
CA VAL A 175 -18.69 15.20 -3.41
C VAL A 175 -19.15 16.38 -2.55
N LEU A 176 -18.48 16.65 -1.42
CA LEU A 176 -18.79 17.79 -0.58
C LEU A 176 -18.61 19.11 -1.33
N TYR A 177 -17.60 19.22 -2.18
CA TYR A 177 -17.37 20.42 -2.98
C TYR A 177 -18.50 20.69 -3.97
N TRP A 178 -18.92 19.66 -4.71
CA TRP A 178 -20.09 19.76 -5.61
C TRP A 178 -21.38 20.10 -4.85
N ALA A 179 -21.60 19.44 -3.70
CA ALA A 179 -22.76 19.71 -2.86
C ALA A 179 -22.74 21.15 -2.32
N ASN A 180 -21.58 21.66 -1.91
CA ASN A 180 -21.43 23.01 -1.42
C ASN A 180 -21.82 24.04 -2.49
N GLU A 181 -21.41 23.85 -3.75
CA GLU A 181 -21.84 24.72 -4.85
C GLU A 181 -23.35 24.63 -5.07
N TYR A 182 -23.92 23.42 -5.12
CA TYR A 182 -25.36 23.25 -5.30
C TYR A 182 -26.17 23.95 -4.21
N TYR A 183 -25.82 23.74 -2.93
CA TYR A 183 -26.54 24.34 -1.79
C TYR A 183 -26.26 25.83 -1.61
N SER A 184 -25.19 26.36 -2.19
CA SER A 184 -24.89 27.79 -2.22
C SER A 184 -25.51 28.50 -3.43
N GLY A 185 -26.36 27.83 -4.21
CA GLY A 185 -26.98 28.40 -5.40
C GLY A 185 -25.98 28.68 -6.53
N PHE A 186 -24.90 27.88 -6.60
CA PHE A 186 -23.80 28.03 -7.55
C PHE A 186 -23.07 29.38 -7.46
N ASP A 187 -22.98 29.96 -6.25
CA ASP A 187 -22.41 31.30 -6.03
C ASP A 187 -20.97 31.48 -6.56
N ASN A 188 -20.16 30.41 -6.65
CA ASN A 188 -18.79 30.52 -7.14
C ASN A 188 -18.61 30.23 -8.63
N ILE A 189 -19.57 29.55 -9.26
CA ILE A 189 -19.41 29.02 -10.63
C ILE A 189 -20.57 29.36 -11.58
N GLY A 190 -21.69 29.84 -11.07
CA GLY A 190 -22.93 30.06 -11.84
C GLY A 190 -22.85 31.23 -12.82
N HIS A 191 -21.84 32.08 -12.71
CA HIS A 191 -21.60 33.19 -13.64
C HIS A 191 -20.95 32.75 -14.96
N ASN A 192 -20.40 31.53 -15.02
CA ASN A 192 -19.67 31.07 -16.20
C ASN A 192 -20.62 30.71 -17.35
N PRO A 193 -20.20 30.92 -18.61
CA PRO A 193 -20.87 30.31 -19.75
C PRO A 193 -20.71 28.78 -19.67
N LEU A 194 -21.69 28.04 -20.21
CA LEU A 194 -21.77 26.58 -20.05
C LEU A 194 -20.52 25.85 -20.57
N ASN A 195 -19.90 26.32 -21.65
CA ASN A 195 -18.67 25.76 -22.21
C ASN A 195 -17.50 25.84 -21.22
N ASP A 196 -17.28 26.99 -20.60
CA ASP A 196 -16.17 27.18 -19.65
C ASP A 196 -16.44 26.39 -18.38
N LEU A 197 -17.69 26.38 -17.91
CA LEU A 197 -18.10 25.55 -16.78
C LEU A 197 -17.83 24.06 -17.05
N ILE A 198 -18.19 23.55 -18.23
CA ILE A 198 -17.97 22.14 -18.58
C ILE A 198 -16.47 21.82 -18.62
N LEU A 199 -15.69 22.61 -19.35
CA LEU A 199 -14.29 22.30 -19.65
C LEU A 199 -13.36 22.57 -18.46
N LEU A 200 -13.60 23.65 -17.71
CA LEU A 200 -12.69 24.13 -16.68
C LEU A 200 -13.14 23.76 -15.27
N TRP A 201 -14.40 23.36 -15.07
CA TRP A 201 -14.89 22.97 -13.75
C TRP A 201 -15.44 21.54 -13.69
N ILE A 202 -16.40 21.17 -14.54
CA ILE A 202 -17.08 19.86 -14.48
C ILE A 202 -16.12 18.72 -14.82
N ILE A 203 -15.42 18.78 -15.95
CA ILE A 203 -14.52 17.70 -16.38
C ILE A 203 -13.36 17.52 -15.41
N PRO A 204 -12.63 18.58 -15.00
CA PRO A 204 -11.56 18.45 -14.02
C PRO A 204 -12.06 17.87 -12.70
N ASN A 205 -13.08 18.46 -12.07
CA ASN A 205 -13.59 17.94 -10.80
C ASN A 205 -14.23 16.55 -10.94
N GLY A 206 -14.83 16.24 -12.09
CA GLY A 206 -15.41 14.93 -12.39
C GLY A 206 -14.35 13.82 -12.45
N ALA A 207 -13.13 14.11 -12.92
CA ALA A 207 -12.03 13.14 -12.86
C ALA A 207 -11.71 12.75 -11.40
N TRP A 208 -11.82 13.68 -10.45
CA TRP A 208 -11.66 13.43 -9.01
C TRP A 208 -12.86 12.75 -8.36
N LEU A 209 -13.97 12.53 -9.08
CA LEU A 209 -15.00 11.57 -8.66
C LEU A 209 -14.66 10.16 -9.16
N VAL A 210 -14.24 10.05 -10.43
CA VAL A 210 -14.01 8.75 -11.09
C VAL A 210 -12.76 8.05 -10.55
N GLY A 211 -11.63 8.75 -10.49
CA GLY A 211 -10.34 8.20 -10.05
C GLY A 211 -10.39 7.53 -8.67
N PRO A 212 -10.78 8.25 -7.60
CA PRO A 212 -10.88 7.64 -6.28
C PRO A 212 -11.99 6.59 -6.18
N THR A 213 -13.11 6.72 -6.91
CA THR A 213 -14.13 5.66 -6.95
C THR A 213 -13.55 4.34 -7.48
N TYR A 214 -12.76 4.40 -8.56
CA TYR A 214 -12.07 3.23 -9.08
C TYR A 214 -11.07 2.66 -8.06
N MET A 215 -10.29 3.51 -7.39
CA MET A 215 -9.34 3.07 -6.35
C MET A 215 -10.06 2.41 -5.17
N ILE A 216 -11.17 2.98 -4.70
CA ILE A 216 -12.01 2.40 -3.64
C ILE A 216 -12.48 1.00 -4.05
N TRP A 217 -12.99 0.85 -5.27
CA TRP A 217 -13.43 -0.45 -5.78
C TRP A 217 -12.29 -1.47 -5.87
N SER A 218 -11.15 -1.07 -6.47
CA SER A 218 -10.00 -1.95 -6.68
C SER A 218 -9.31 -2.34 -5.36
N ILE A 219 -8.88 -1.35 -4.58
CA ILE A 219 -8.17 -1.56 -3.31
C ILE A 219 -9.12 -2.17 -2.26
N GLY A 220 -10.38 -1.77 -2.25
CA GLY A 220 -11.42 -2.33 -1.38
C GLY A 220 -11.71 -3.80 -1.68
N GLY A 221 -11.67 -4.20 -2.96
CA GLY A 221 -11.77 -5.60 -3.37
C GLY A 221 -10.71 -6.48 -2.71
N ASP A 222 -9.45 -6.04 -2.71
CA ASP A 222 -8.34 -6.76 -2.07
C ASP A 222 -8.51 -6.87 -0.54
N LEU A 223 -9.02 -5.82 0.11
CA LEU A 223 -9.36 -5.84 1.54
C LEU A 223 -10.43 -6.89 1.85
N ILE A 224 -11.54 -6.89 1.09
CA ILE A 224 -12.65 -7.83 1.28
C ILE A 224 -12.18 -9.27 1.03
N ASN A 225 -11.44 -9.52 -0.05
CA ASN A 225 -10.92 -10.85 -0.37
C ASN A 225 -10.02 -11.40 0.72
N SER A 226 -9.19 -10.56 1.33
CA SER A 226 -8.30 -10.94 2.43
C SER A 226 -9.07 -11.27 3.72
N LEU A 227 -10.11 -10.50 4.04
CA LEU A 227 -10.98 -10.76 5.18
C LEU A 227 -11.75 -12.08 5.01
N ASN A 228 -12.27 -12.34 3.81
CA ASN A 228 -12.98 -13.58 3.48
C ASN A 228 -12.07 -14.81 3.60
N SER A 229 -10.85 -14.72 3.10
CA SER A 229 -9.87 -15.83 3.15
C SER A 229 -9.47 -16.17 4.59
N THR A 230 -9.31 -15.15 5.44
CA THR A 230 -9.07 -15.34 6.88
C THR A 230 -10.27 -16.00 7.58
N SER A 231 -11.50 -15.65 7.19
CA SER A 231 -12.72 -16.21 7.79
C SER A 231 -12.94 -17.70 7.47
N ARG A 232 -12.44 -18.16 6.32
CA ARG A 232 -12.51 -19.57 5.91
C ARG A 232 -11.45 -20.40 6.63
N SER A 233 -10.21 -19.89 6.72
CA SER A 233 -9.11 -20.54 7.45
C SER A 233 -9.37 -20.78 8.94
N LYS A 234 -10.33 -20.09 9.57
CA LYS A 234 -10.71 -20.33 10.99
C LYS A 234 -11.84 -21.34 11.17
N ARG A 235 -12.52 -21.76 10.09
CA ARG A 235 -13.67 -22.68 10.13
C ARG A 235 -13.31 -24.12 9.80
N ASP A 236 -12.12 -24.34 9.22
CA ASP A 236 -11.51 -25.65 8.98
C ASP A 236 -10.53 -25.99 10.10
#